data_AF-A0A1E3KD62-F1
#
_entry.id   AF-A0A1E3KD62-F1
#
_cell.length_a   1.000
_cell.length_b   1.000
_cell.length_c   1.000
_cell.angle_alpha   90.00
_cell.angle_beta   90.00
_cell.angle_gamma   90.00
#
_symmetry.space_group_name_H-M   'P 1'
#
loop_
_entity.id
_entity.type
_entity.pdbx_description
1 polymer ?
#
loop_
_entity_poly.entity_id
_entity_poly.type
_entity_poly.pdbx_seq_one_letter_code
_entity_poly.pdbx_strand_id
1 'polypeptide(L)'
;MSSTPILQCQDWASIRITPSSSSQHPLDSPQFFIPPSILPHLEQASKHLHASQTVAVPTETVYGLAASSLDPEACQRIYKIKNRPSDNPLIIHVSSLDMLRRVLPPGYVFSPLYLALLSAFWPGPLSLLFPSFAPPPPPAPQTNAIRMPSHPLALALIAHSNLPLSAPSANSSGRPSPTRAEHVFNDLNGAQGLGCIIDGGDCGVGVESTVVNGLEWKQGGGGRVDILRPGGLGVEEIQRIVDQVDGQEGKTEILVHGKPWRKATLPEPPKSVLPLGTLADKIVLPPSTPGMKYRHYSPRVPVFLVKPSNTFPRPSGVSTETPSHPLFVLQQIAQRISPKGAKKRVGILHFEDSLFITQLLSLPRDVELIPVSLGPSAATAAQRLFAGMLTLESVPSPSSASDEKGGVDAIIIEGCSDEGLGLAVMERVGKAVGGGGVLGDVAKDDGKVVGSGNTFWVDVGET
;
A
#
# COMPACT_ATOMS: atom_id res chain seq x y z
N MET A 1 22.01 -22.70 -0.37
CA MET A 1 20.90 -22.20 -1.23
C MET A 1 21.51 -21.25 -2.24
N SER A 2 21.18 -21.37 -3.53
CA SER A 2 21.68 -20.45 -4.56
C SER A 2 21.06 -19.06 -4.38
N SER A 3 21.84 -18.01 -4.55
CA SER A 3 21.33 -16.63 -4.57
C SER A 3 20.30 -16.47 -5.69
N THR A 4 19.23 -15.73 -5.43
CA THR A 4 18.25 -15.34 -6.45
C THR A 4 18.92 -14.34 -7.42
N PRO A 5 18.89 -14.57 -8.74
CA PRO A 5 19.47 -13.67 -9.71
C PRO A 5 18.68 -12.36 -9.82
N ILE A 6 19.40 -11.24 -9.94
CA ILE A 6 18.84 -9.92 -10.24
C ILE A 6 19.08 -9.61 -11.72
N LEU A 7 18.01 -9.37 -12.46
CA LEU A 7 18.02 -9.00 -13.88
C LEU A 7 18.00 -7.48 -13.99
N GLN A 8 19.11 -6.89 -14.41
CA GLN A 8 19.31 -5.44 -14.47
C GLN A 8 18.65 -4.86 -15.72
N CYS A 9 17.54 -4.14 -15.56
CA CYS A 9 16.74 -3.60 -16.68
C CYS A 9 16.75 -2.07 -16.69
N GLN A 10 17.89 -1.42 -16.47
CA GLN A 10 18.00 0.03 -16.28
C GLN A 10 17.47 0.87 -17.46
N ASP A 11 17.51 0.33 -18.69
CA ASP A 11 16.99 0.99 -19.90
C ASP A 11 15.46 0.88 -20.06
N TRP A 12 14.72 0.43 -19.05
CA TRP A 12 13.28 0.14 -19.15
C TRP A 12 12.44 1.31 -19.64
N ALA A 13 12.90 2.55 -19.43
CA ALA A 13 12.26 3.76 -19.93
C ALA A 13 12.22 3.82 -21.48
N SER A 14 13.07 3.04 -22.16
CA SER A 14 13.11 2.94 -23.62
C SER A 14 12.06 1.98 -24.21
N ILE A 15 11.32 1.26 -23.37
CA ILE A 15 10.17 0.44 -23.81
C ILE A 15 9.10 1.38 -24.34
N ARG A 16 8.70 1.18 -25.60
CA ARG A 16 7.59 1.95 -26.20
C ARG A 16 6.34 1.10 -26.27
N ILE A 17 5.22 1.68 -25.85
CA ILE A 17 3.90 1.06 -25.89
C ILE A 17 3.05 1.89 -26.84
N THR A 18 2.69 1.31 -27.97
CA THR A 18 1.80 1.94 -28.94
C THR A 18 0.37 1.49 -28.64
N PRO A 19 -0.59 2.42 -28.50
CA PRO A 19 -2.00 2.08 -28.30
C PRO A 19 -2.54 1.18 -29.41
N SER A 20 -3.63 0.48 -29.10
CA SER A 20 -4.35 -0.34 -30.08
C SER A 20 -4.76 0.48 -31.31
N SER A 21 -4.58 -0.08 -32.50
CA SER A 21 -5.09 0.49 -33.76
C SER A 21 -6.54 0.07 -34.05
N SER A 22 -7.12 -0.83 -33.25
CA SER A 22 -8.53 -1.23 -33.36
C SER A 22 -9.48 -0.22 -32.69
N SER A 23 -10.75 -0.22 -33.11
CA SER A 23 -11.67 0.93 -33.05
C SER A 23 -12.50 1.12 -31.76
N GLN A 24 -12.20 0.44 -30.65
CA GLN A 24 -13.03 0.54 -29.43
C GLN A 24 -12.33 1.18 -28.23
N HIS A 25 -11.11 0.73 -27.87
CA HIS A 25 -10.34 1.33 -26.77
C HIS A 25 -8.82 1.27 -27.00
N PRO A 26 -8.05 2.33 -26.67
CA PRO A 26 -6.59 2.36 -26.87
C PRO A 26 -5.83 1.25 -26.12
N LEU A 27 -6.44 0.63 -25.12
CA LEU A 27 -5.87 -0.45 -24.31
C LEU A 27 -6.30 -1.86 -24.74
N ASP A 28 -7.07 -2.04 -25.81
CA ASP A 28 -7.55 -3.37 -26.24
C ASP A 28 -6.39 -4.33 -26.55
N SER A 29 -5.53 -3.93 -27.49
CA SER A 29 -4.36 -4.70 -27.94
C SER A 29 -3.17 -3.76 -28.24
N PRO A 30 -2.53 -3.18 -27.20
CA PRO A 30 -1.36 -2.35 -27.38
C PRO A 30 -0.16 -3.15 -27.89
N GLN A 31 0.68 -2.52 -28.70
CA GLN A 31 1.93 -3.11 -29.21
C GLN A 31 3.13 -2.66 -28.37
N PHE A 32 4.06 -3.58 -28.15
CA PHE A 32 5.24 -3.33 -27.31
C PHE A 32 6.51 -3.42 -28.13
N PHE A 33 7.29 -2.34 -28.12
CA PHE A 33 8.66 -2.33 -28.61
C PHE A 33 9.60 -2.48 -27.41
N ILE A 34 10.25 -3.64 -27.31
CA ILE A 34 11.17 -3.99 -26.23
C ILE A 34 12.61 -3.82 -26.73
N PRO A 35 13.45 -3.01 -26.06
CA PRO A 35 14.86 -2.85 -26.41
C PRO A 35 15.63 -4.18 -26.36
N PRO A 36 16.61 -4.40 -27.25
CA PRO A 36 17.45 -5.60 -27.23
C PRO A 36 18.20 -5.82 -25.90
N SER A 37 18.49 -4.77 -25.13
CA SER A 37 19.11 -4.88 -23.79
C SER A 37 18.17 -5.48 -22.74
N ILE A 38 16.85 -5.44 -22.98
CA ILE A 38 15.82 -5.88 -22.03
C ILE A 38 15.20 -7.22 -22.44
N LEU A 39 15.09 -7.48 -23.74
CA LEU A 39 14.41 -8.67 -24.25
C LEU A 39 14.92 -9.99 -23.63
N PRO A 40 16.24 -10.24 -23.49
CA PRO A 40 16.74 -11.47 -22.85
C PRO A 40 16.29 -11.63 -21.39
N HIS A 41 16.19 -10.52 -20.65
CA HIS A 41 15.72 -10.52 -19.27
C HIS A 41 14.23 -10.87 -19.18
N LEU A 42 13.40 -10.34 -20.09
CA LEU A 42 11.98 -10.68 -20.16
C LEU A 42 11.75 -12.11 -20.63
N GLU A 43 12.55 -12.63 -21.57
CA GLU A 43 12.51 -14.03 -21.99
C GLU A 43 12.85 -14.97 -20.82
N GLN A 44 13.89 -14.63 -20.04
CA GLN A 44 14.27 -15.41 -18.86
C GLN A 44 13.16 -15.39 -17.80
N ALA A 45 12.63 -14.21 -17.47
CA ALA A 45 11.53 -14.08 -16.52
C ALA A 45 10.26 -14.82 -17.00
N SER A 46 9.93 -14.73 -18.29
CA SER A 46 8.81 -15.44 -18.91
C SER A 46 8.97 -16.96 -18.79
N LYS A 47 10.18 -17.50 -19.03
CA LYS A 47 10.47 -18.93 -18.81
C LYS A 47 10.22 -19.35 -17.37
N HIS A 48 10.62 -18.54 -16.38
CA HIS A 48 10.32 -18.82 -14.97
C HIS A 48 8.80 -18.86 -14.71
N LEU A 49 8.05 -17.88 -15.21
CA LEU A 49 6.59 -17.83 -15.06
C LEU A 49 5.88 -19.03 -15.69
N HIS A 50 6.30 -19.47 -16.88
CA HIS A 50 5.78 -20.66 -17.56
C HIS A 50 6.20 -21.97 -16.88
N ALA A 51 7.32 -21.98 -16.15
CA ALA A 51 7.75 -23.10 -15.32
C ALA A 51 7.12 -23.07 -13.91
N SER A 52 5.98 -22.39 -13.76
CA SER A 52 5.24 -22.24 -12.51
C SER A 52 6.05 -21.57 -11.38
N GLN A 53 7.18 -20.92 -11.67
CA GLN A 53 7.99 -20.17 -10.69
C GLN A 53 7.49 -18.73 -10.55
N THR A 54 7.96 -18.04 -9.51
CA THR A 54 7.62 -16.64 -9.26
C THR A 54 8.75 -15.72 -9.73
N VAL A 55 8.40 -14.50 -10.09
CA VAL A 55 9.33 -13.43 -10.46
C VAL A 55 8.97 -12.19 -9.66
N ALA A 56 9.95 -11.51 -9.07
CA ALA A 56 9.72 -10.19 -8.49
C ALA A 56 9.83 -9.12 -9.58
N VAL A 57 8.81 -8.27 -9.71
CA VAL A 57 8.64 -7.34 -10.82
C VAL A 57 8.36 -5.93 -10.27
N PRO A 58 9.01 -4.87 -10.78
CA PRO A 58 8.69 -3.49 -10.39
C PRO A 58 7.31 -3.10 -10.89
N THR A 59 6.60 -2.26 -10.14
CA THR A 59 5.43 -1.50 -10.64
C THR A 59 5.61 -0.03 -10.26
N GLU A 60 4.69 0.84 -10.67
CA GLU A 60 4.66 2.22 -10.18
C GLU A 60 4.33 2.29 -8.68
N THR A 61 3.63 1.28 -8.15
CA THR A 61 3.20 1.23 -6.73
C THR A 61 4.26 0.65 -5.80
N VAL A 62 4.43 -0.67 -5.84
CA VAL A 62 5.40 -1.45 -5.07
C VAL A 62 5.86 -2.62 -5.94
N TYR A 63 6.99 -3.23 -5.64
CA TYR A 63 7.41 -4.47 -6.30
C TYR A 63 6.41 -5.59 -6.00
N GLY A 64 6.03 -6.35 -7.02
CA GLY A 64 5.11 -7.48 -6.94
C GLY A 64 5.81 -8.83 -7.09
N LEU A 65 5.42 -9.83 -6.30
CA LEU A 65 5.83 -11.23 -6.46
C LEU A 65 4.86 -11.91 -7.43
N ALA A 66 5.19 -11.85 -8.72
CA ALA A 66 4.33 -12.30 -9.79
C ALA A 66 4.42 -13.81 -10.03
N ALA A 67 3.29 -14.44 -10.31
CA ALA A 67 3.18 -15.79 -10.85
C ALA A 67 1.94 -15.88 -11.76
N SER A 68 1.87 -16.89 -12.62
CA SER A 68 0.71 -17.08 -13.50
C SER A 68 -0.59 -17.19 -12.68
N SER A 69 -1.59 -16.36 -12.99
CA SER A 69 -2.94 -16.46 -12.40
C SER A 69 -3.72 -17.67 -12.90
N LEU A 70 -3.27 -18.29 -14.00
CA LEU A 70 -3.91 -19.47 -14.60
C LEU A 70 -3.39 -20.78 -14.01
N ASP A 71 -2.32 -20.71 -13.20
CA ASP A 71 -1.66 -21.87 -12.62
C ASP A 71 -1.83 -21.87 -11.09
N PRO A 72 -2.66 -22.78 -10.54
CA PRO A 72 -2.85 -22.90 -9.10
C PRO A 72 -1.55 -23.21 -8.33
N GLU A 73 -0.61 -23.96 -8.92
CA GLU A 73 0.66 -24.31 -8.28
C GLU A 73 1.57 -23.07 -8.18
N ALA A 74 1.62 -22.28 -9.26
CA ALA A 74 2.33 -21.01 -9.27
C ALA A 74 1.76 -20.02 -8.24
N CYS A 75 0.43 -19.91 -8.16
CA CYS A 75 -0.24 -19.12 -7.11
C CYS A 75 0.08 -19.65 -5.70
N GLN A 76 0.10 -20.96 -5.49
CA GLN A 76 0.46 -21.55 -4.20
C GLN A 76 1.89 -21.21 -3.78
N ARG A 77 2.84 -21.11 -4.73
CA ARG A 77 4.22 -20.66 -4.45
C ARG A 77 4.27 -19.24 -3.90
N ILE A 78 3.44 -18.32 -4.38
CA ILE A 78 3.33 -16.97 -3.82
C ILE A 78 3.00 -17.03 -2.33
N TYR A 79 1.99 -17.83 -1.96
CA TYR A 79 1.59 -17.99 -0.56
C TYR A 79 2.70 -18.58 0.29
N LYS A 80 3.38 -19.62 -0.22
CA LYS A 80 4.50 -20.29 0.45
C LYS A 80 5.69 -19.33 0.68
N ILE A 81 6.18 -18.68 -0.37
CA ILE A 81 7.34 -17.76 -0.30
C ILE A 81 7.07 -16.64 0.71
N LYS A 82 5.87 -16.07 0.68
CA LYS A 82 5.52 -14.95 1.55
C LYS A 82 5.15 -15.37 2.97
N ASN A 83 4.97 -16.66 3.24
CA ASN A 83 4.27 -17.14 4.43
C ASN A 83 2.92 -16.41 4.62
N ARG A 84 2.14 -16.33 3.55
CA ARG A 84 0.87 -15.57 3.49
C ARG A 84 -0.30 -16.53 3.73
N PRO A 85 -1.31 -16.14 4.55
CA PRO A 85 -2.54 -16.89 4.68
C PRO A 85 -3.23 -17.11 3.33
N SER A 86 -3.69 -18.33 3.06
CA SER A 86 -4.31 -18.71 1.77
C SER A 86 -5.66 -18.05 1.53
N ASP A 87 -6.33 -17.56 2.59
CA ASP A 87 -7.61 -16.83 2.49
C ASP A 87 -7.45 -15.37 2.08
N ASN A 88 -6.22 -14.88 1.91
CA ASN A 88 -5.93 -13.52 1.51
C ASN A 88 -5.79 -13.44 -0.02
N PRO A 89 -6.76 -12.84 -0.75
CA PRO A 89 -6.79 -12.89 -2.22
C PRO A 89 -5.57 -12.22 -2.85
N LEU A 90 -5.36 -12.47 -4.14
CA LEU A 90 -4.28 -11.85 -4.94
C LEU A 90 -4.89 -10.89 -5.96
N ILE A 91 -4.14 -9.87 -6.35
CA ILE A 91 -4.53 -8.96 -7.45
C ILE A 91 -3.93 -9.50 -8.74
N ILE A 92 -4.79 -9.69 -9.74
CA ILE A 92 -4.39 -10.11 -11.09
C ILE A 92 -3.95 -8.87 -11.87
N HIS A 93 -2.80 -8.96 -12.51
CA HIS A 93 -2.26 -7.92 -13.37
C HIS A 93 -2.41 -8.34 -14.83
N VAL A 94 -2.89 -7.42 -15.66
CA VAL A 94 -3.10 -7.64 -17.10
C VAL A 94 -2.35 -6.56 -17.91
N SER A 95 -2.02 -6.88 -19.16
CA SER A 95 -1.33 -5.96 -20.08
C SER A 95 -2.24 -5.31 -21.11
N SER A 96 -3.52 -5.69 -21.17
CA SER A 96 -4.48 -5.15 -22.12
C SER A 96 -5.93 -5.48 -21.71
N LEU A 97 -6.90 -4.78 -22.31
CA LEU A 97 -8.32 -5.11 -22.13
C LEU A 97 -8.69 -6.43 -22.79
N ASP A 98 -8.03 -6.84 -23.88
CA ASP A 98 -8.23 -8.18 -24.43
C ASP A 98 -7.80 -9.28 -23.45
N MET A 99 -6.67 -9.08 -22.76
CA MET A 99 -6.27 -10.00 -21.69
C MET A 99 -7.25 -9.96 -20.50
N LEU A 100 -7.74 -8.77 -20.12
CA LEU A 100 -8.81 -8.64 -19.12
C LEU A 100 -10.04 -9.46 -19.51
N ARG A 101 -10.55 -9.30 -20.73
CA ARG A 101 -11.72 -10.05 -21.22
C ARG A 101 -11.53 -11.56 -21.15
N ARG A 102 -10.31 -12.08 -21.35
CA ARG A 102 -10.00 -13.52 -21.22
C ARG A 102 -10.10 -14.06 -19.79
N VAL A 103 -9.96 -13.21 -18.76
CA VAL A 103 -10.05 -13.64 -17.34
C VAL A 103 -11.41 -13.38 -16.71
N LEU A 104 -12.33 -12.74 -17.44
CA LEU A 104 -13.69 -12.44 -17.00
C LEU A 104 -14.70 -13.48 -17.53
N PRO A 105 -15.91 -13.57 -16.92
CA PRO A 105 -17.00 -14.38 -17.47
C PRO A 105 -17.27 -14.04 -18.95
N PRO A 106 -17.58 -15.04 -19.80
CA PRO A 106 -17.88 -14.80 -21.21
C PRO A 106 -19.07 -13.85 -21.35
N GLY A 107 -18.96 -12.86 -22.23
CA GLY A 107 -20.02 -11.88 -22.46
C GLY A 107 -20.17 -10.82 -21.36
N TYR A 108 -19.24 -10.73 -20.39
CA TYR A 108 -19.25 -9.64 -19.43
C TYR A 108 -19.13 -8.28 -20.13
N VAL A 109 -20.08 -7.38 -19.83
CA VAL A 109 -20.12 -6.02 -20.37
C VAL A 109 -19.73 -5.05 -19.26
N PHE A 110 -18.74 -4.21 -19.54
CA PHE A 110 -18.32 -3.16 -18.61
C PHE A 110 -19.44 -2.12 -18.43
N SER A 111 -19.70 -1.73 -17.18
CA SER A 111 -20.58 -0.59 -16.90
C SER A 111 -19.96 0.72 -17.41
N PRO A 112 -20.77 1.75 -17.72
CA PRO A 112 -20.28 3.09 -18.02
C PRO A 112 -19.28 3.62 -16.98
N LEU A 113 -19.54 3.36 -15.68
CA LEU A 113 -18.60 3.73 -14.62
C LEU A 113 -17.26 3.00 -14.77
N TYR A 114 -17.26 1.69 -15.01
CA TYR A 114 -16.01 0.94 -15.16
C TYR A 114 -15.24 1.38 -16.40
N LEU A 115 -15.91 1.64 -17.52
CA LEU A 115 -15.26 2.19 -18.72
C LEU A 115 -14.61 3.55 -18.45
N ALA A 116 -15.29 4.43 -17.70
CA ALA A 116 -14.75 5.74 -17.32
C ALA A 116 -13.53 5.61 -16.39
N LEU A 117 -13.59 4.74 -15.39
CA LEU A 117 -12.48 4.48 -14.47
C LEU A 117 -11.27 3.85 -15.17
N LEU A 118 -11.50 2.88 -16.07
CA LEU A 118 -10.46 2.28 -16.91
C LEU A 118 -9.81 3.34 -17.82
N SER A 119 -10.62 4.18 -18.47
CA SER A 119 -10.11 5.23 -19.37
C SER A 119 -9.30 6.30 -18.63
N ALA A 120 -9.71 6.64 -17.40
CA ALA A 120 -9.08 7.69 -16.61
C ALA A 120 -7.80 7.23 -15.93
N PHE A 121 -7.75 5.99 -15.44
CA PHE A 121 -6.73 5.56 -14.50
C PHE A 121 -5.96 4.30 -14.91
N TRP A 122 -6.29 3.65 -16.02
CA TRP A 122 -5.49 2.56 -16.57
C TRP A 122 -4.68 3.02 -17.80
N PRO A 123 -3.41 2.60 -17.90
CA PRO A 123 -2.61 1.90 -16.90
C PRO A 123 -2.35 2.78 -15.67
N GLY A 124 -2.36 2.20 -14.45
CA GLY A 124 -2.13 2.99 -13.24
C GLY A 124 -2.49 2.30 -11.91
N PRO A 125 -2.47 3.07 -10.80
CA PRO A 125 -2.56 2.56 -9.44
C PRO A 125 -4.00 2.26 -9.00
N LEU A 126 -4.89 1.88 -9.93
CA LEU A 126 -6.26 1.49 -9.67
C LEU A 126 -6.47 -0.01 -9.88
N SER A 127 -7.03 -0.69 -8.89
CA SER A 127 -7.54 -2.06 -9.00
C SER A 127 -9.06 -2.07 -8.90
N LEU A 128 -9.73 -2.76 -9.81
CA LEU A 128 -11.19 -2.89 -9.84
C LEU A 128 -11.60 -4.32 -9.52
N LEU A 129 -12.68 -4.49 -8.76
CA LEU A 129 -13.30 -5.79 -8.58
C LEU A 129 -14.14 -6.17 -9.80
N PHE A 130 -13.92 -7.38 -10.30
CA PHE A 130 -14.74 -7.99 -11.35
C PHE A 130 -15.30 -9.34 -10.87
N PRO A 131 -16.43 -9.81 -11.42
CA PRO A 131 -16.91 -11.16 -11.16
C PRO A 131 -15.85 -12.21 -11.55
N SER A 132 -15.73 -13.27 -10.77
CA SER A 132 -14.86 -14.40 -11.12
C SER A 132 -15.50 -15.25 -12.23
N PHE A 133 -14.69 -15.75 -13.17
CA PHE A 133 -15.14 -16.67 -14.23
C PHE A 133 -15.69 -17.99 -13.65
N ALA A 134 -14.98 -18.55 -12.67
CA ALA A 134 -15.35 -19.77 -11.96
C ALA A 134 -15.24 -19.51 -10.45
N PRO A 135 -16.26 -18.88 -9.84
CA PRO A 135 -16.18 -18.58 -8.42
C PRO A 135 -16.18 -19.88 -7.59
N PRO A 136 -15.30 -20.01 -6.60
CA PRO A 136 -15.34 -21.12 -5.64
C PRO A 136 -16.68 -21.13 -4.87
N PRO A 137 -17.12 -22.29 -4.36
CA PRO A 137 -18.36 -22.35 -3.58
C PRO A 137 -18.27 -21.40 -2.37
N PRO A 138 -19.37 -20.70 -2.02
CA PRO A 138 -19.43 -19.89 -0.82
C PRO A 138 -19.00 -20.70 0.41
N PRO A 139 -18.26 -20.12 1.36
CA PRO A 139 -18.11 -18.67 1.61
C PRO A 139 -16.95 -17.95 0.91
N ALA A 140 -16.35 -18.49 -0.16
CA ALA A 140 -15.18 -17.87 -0.81
C ALA A 140 -15.51 -16.61 -1.67
N PRO A 141 -14.55 -15.69 -1.89
CA PRO A 141 -14.76 -14.49 -2.69
C PRO A 141 -15.26 -14.82 -4.11
N GLN A 142 -16.37 -14.22 -4.51
CA GLN A 142 -16.99 -14.40 -5.82
C GLN A 142 -16.42 -13.43 -6.88
N THR A 143 -15.48 -12.58 -6.49
CA THR A 143 -14.90 -11.50 -7.29
C THR A 143 -13.38 -11.54 -7.23
N ASN A 144 -12.73 -11.06 -8.30
CA ASN A 144 -11.29 -10.90 -8.39
C ASN A 144 -10.94 -9.41 -8.52
N ALA A 145 -9.93 -8.96 -7.79
CA ALA A 145 -9.33 -7.65 -8.00
C ALA A 145 -8.35 -7.73 -9.19
N ILE A 146 -8.54 -6.88 -10.20
CA ILE A 146 -7.72 -6.85 -11.40
C ILE A 146 -7.16 -5.43 -11.61
N ARG A 147 -5.94 -5.33 -12.15
CA ARG A 147 -5.23 -4.08 -12.41
C ARG A 147 -4.42 -4.14 -13.71
N MET A 148 -4.27 -3.01 -14.38
CA MET A 148 -3.24 -2.80 -15.40
C MET A 148 -2.18 -1.83 -14.85
N PRO A 149 -0.98 -2.30 -14.46
CA PRO A 149 0.04 -1.45 -13.85
C PRO A 149 0.60 -0.46 -14.88
N SER A 150 0.99 0.76 -14.48
CA SER A 150 1.56 1.75 -15.41
C SER A 150 3.06 1.65 -15.65
N HIS A 151 3.74 0.69 -15.03
CA HIS A 151 5.18 0.49 -15.24
C HIS A 151 5.46 -0.21 -16.58
N PRO A 152 6.21 0.39 -17.53
CA PRO A 152 6.45 -0.19 -18.85
C PRO A 152 7.05 -1.59 -18.81
N LEU A 153 8.01 -1.82 -17.91
CA LEU A 153 8.63 -3.13 -17.72
C LEU A 153 7.65 -4.21 -17.25
N ALA A 154 6.72 -3.87 -16.35
CA ALA A 154 5.69 -4.80 -15.89
C ALA A 154 4.73 -5.16 -17.01
N LEU A 155 4.23 -4.16 -17.74
CA LEU A 155 3.35 -4.38 -18.88
C LEU A 155 4.02 -5.21 -19.98
N ALA A 156 5.28 -4.90 -20.30
CA ALA A 156 6.05 -5.65 -21.28
C ALA A 156 6.25 -7.12 -20.86
N LEU A 157 6.54 -7.40 -19.59
CA LEU A 157 6.62 -8.78 -19.09
C LEU A 157 5.28 -9.52 -19.20
N ILE A 158 4.19 -8.90 -18.76
CA ILE A 158 2.84 -9.51 -18.80
C ILE A 158 2.46 -9.79 -20.26
N ALA A 159 2.69 -8.84 -21.17
CA ALA A 159 2.42 -8.99 -22.59
C ALA A 159 3.30 -10.08 -23.23
N HIS A 160 4.62 -10.05 -22.98
CA HIS A 160 5.58 -11.00 -23.56
C HIS A 160 5.38 -12.43 -23.06
N SER A 161 5.03 -12.61 -21.78
CA SER A 161 4.69 -13.93 -21.24
C SER A 161 3.32 -14.42 -21.70
N ASN A 162 2.44 -13.51 -22.14
CA ASN A 162 1.04 -13.75 -22.48
C ASN A 162 0.26 -14.46 -21.35
N LEU A 163 0.58 -14.10 -20.10
CA LEU A 163 -0.04 -14.65 -18.90
C LEU A 163 -0.60 -13.50 -18.06
N PRO A 164 -1.87 -13.56 -17.59
CA PRO A 164 -2.30 -12.71 -16.49
C PRO A 164 -1.51 -13.11 -15.23
N LEU A 165 -1.00 -12.13 -14.49
CA LEU A 165 -0.08 -12.37 -13.38
C LEU A 165 -0.69 -11.99 -12.03
N SER A 166 -0.80 -12.95 -11.12
CA SER A 166 -1.15 -12.70 -9.73
C SER A 166 0.08 -12.15 -9.04
N ALA A 167 0.02 -10.92 -8.52
CA ALA A 167 1.20 -10.26 -7.95
C ALA A 167 0.84 -9.44 -6.70
N PRO A 168 0.86 -10.03 -5.49
CA PRO A 168 0.91 -9.24 -4.25
C PRO A 168 2.30 -8.61 -4.09
N SER A 169 2.46 -7.72 -3.11
CA SER A 169 3.77 -7.10 -2.79
C SER A 169 4.89 -8.14 -2.59
N ALA A 170 6.12 -7.87 -3.00
CA ALA A 170 7.23 -8.83 -3.03
C ALA A 170 8.01 -8.93 -1.70
N ASN A 171 7.31 -9.05 -0.58
CA ASN A 171 7.87 -9.15 0.77
C ASN A 171 7.29 -10.32 1.56
N SER A 172 8.00 -10.75 2.60
CA SER A 172 7.48 -11.62 3.64
C SER A 172 6.23 -11.00 4.27
N SER A 173 5.20 -11.82 4.52
CA SER A 173 3.91 -11.35 5.03
C SER A 173 4.09 -10.55 6.33
N GLY A 174 3.46 -9.37 6.37
CA GLY A 174 3.51 -8.46 7.50
C GLY A 174 4.62 -7.40 7.47
N ARG A 175 5.68 -7.59 6.67
CA ARG A 175 6.74 -6.58 6.49
C ARG A 175 6.29 -5.37 5.65
N PRO A 176 7.00 -4.23 5.69
CA PRO A 176 6.80 -3.13 4.76
C PRO A 176 6.90 -3.61 3.31
N SER A 177 6.08 -3.04 2.43
CA SER A 177 6.10 -3.41 1.01
C SER A 177 7.37 -2.90 0.32
N PRO A 178 7.99 -3.68 -0.58
CA PRO A 178 9.25 -3.30 -1.20
C PRO A 178 9.02 -2.31 -2.33
N THR A 179 9.73 -1.18 -2.31
CA THR A 179 9.71 -0.16 -3.37
C THR A 179 10.97 -0.13 -4.24
N ARG A 180 11.90 -1.09 -4.03
CA ARG A 180 13.17 -1.25 -4.73
C ARG A 180 13.52 -2.72 -4.87
N ALA A 181 14.29 -3.09 -5.89
CA ALA A 181 14.77 -4.47 -6.06
C ALA A 181 15.60 -4.94 -4.86
N GLU A 182 16.41 -4.05 -4.29
CA GLU A 182 17.19 -4.31 -3.07
C GLU A 182 16.31 -4.73 -1.89
N HIS A 183 15.15 -4.08 -1.71
CA HIS A 183 14.22 -4.44 -0.64
C HIS A 183 13.70 -5.88 -0.81
N VAL A 184 13.42 -6.29 -2.04
CA VAL A 184 13.01 -7.67 -2.35
C VAL A 184 14.15 -8.64 -2.08
N PHE A 185 15.37 -8.32 -2.53
CA PHE A 185 16.55 -9.15 -2.33
C PHE A 185 16.82 -9.36 -0.84
N ASN A 186 16.83 -8.29 -0.05
CA ASN A 186 17.11 -8.35 1.39
C ASN A 186 16.07 -9.16 2.18
N ASP A 187 14.85 -9.33 1.66
CA ASP A 187 13.76 -10.06 2.33
C ASP A 187 13.57 -11.49 1.80
N LEU A 188 13.65 -11.69 0.48
CA LEU A 188 13.24 -12.94 -0.19
C LEU A 188 14.37 -13.68 -0.92
N ASN A 189 15.62 -13.21 -0.86
CA ASN A 189 16.73 -13.87 -1.54
C ASN A 189 16.88 -15.35 -1.13
N GLY A 190 17.01 -16.22 -2.13
CA GLY A 190 17.16 -17.67 -1.94
C GLY A 190 15.85 -18.40 -1.63
N ALA A 191 14.71 -17.72 -1.61
CA ALA A 191 13.42 -18.35 -1.41
C ALA A 191 13.12 -19.38 -2.53
N GLN A 192 12.75 -20.60 -2.14
CA GLN A 192 12.47 -21.67 -3.09
C GLN A 192 11.26 -21.32 -3.97
N GLY A 193 11.48 -21.25 -5.28
CA GLY A 193 10.45 -20.90 -6.26
C GLY A 193 10.48 -19.45 -6.72
N LEU A 194 11.33 -18.58 -6.13
CA LEU A 194 11.65 -17.27 -6.68
C LEU A 194 12.72 -17.41 -7.75
N GLY A 195 12.31 -17.36 -9.02
CA GLY A 195 13.18 -17.57 -10.18
C GLY A 195 14.16 -16.41 -10.40
N CYS A 196 13.67 -15.16 -10.35
CA CYS A 196 14.51 -13.97 -10.46
C CYS A 196 13.84 -12.72 -9.86
N ILE A 197 14.64 -11.66 -9.68
CA ILE A 197 14.19 -10.31 -9.37
C ILE A 197 14.51 -9.43 -10.58
N ILE A 198 13.52 -8.78 -11.16
CA ILE A 198 13.74 -7.78 -12.21
C ILE A 198 14.00 -6.44 -11.55
N ASP A 199 15.13 -5.82 -11.80
CA ASP A 199 15.48 -4.50 -11.28
C ASP A 199 15.10 -3.43 -12.30
N GLY A 200 14.03 -2.69 -11.99
CA GLY A 200 13.58 -1.51 -12.74
C GLY A 200 13.71 -0.22 -11.94
N GLY A 201 14.55 -0.18 -10.91
CA GLY A 201 14.71 1.00 -10.06
C GLY A 201 13.56 1.22 -9.06
N ASP A 202 13.38 2.46 -8.63
CA ASP A 202 12.47 2.85 -7.56
C ASP A 202 11.01 2.94 -8.04
N CYS A 203 10.06 2.52 -7.20
CA CYS A 203 8.64 2.74 -7.44
C CYS A 203 8.27 4.23 -7.31
N GLY A 204 7.46 4.75 -8.23
CA GLY A 204 7.06 6.17 -8.26
C GLY A 204 6.04 6.59 -7.20
N VAL A 205 5.13 5.69 -6.79
CA VAL A 205 4.02 5.96 -5.85
C VAL A 205 4.31 5.47 -4.44
N GLY A 206 4.99 4.32 -4.29
CA GLY A 206 5.48 3.78 -3.02
C GLY A 206 4.45 3.16 -2.06
N VAL A 207 3.15 3.39 -2.26
CA VAL A 207 2.06 2.63 -1.62
C VAL A 207 1.32 1.79 -2.66
N GLU A 208 0.59 0.76 -2.20
CA GLU A 208 -0.15 -0.14 -3.09
C GLU A 208 -1.30 0.56 -3.83
N SER A 209 -1.85 -0.09 -4.85
CA SER A 209 -3.01 0.42 -5.61
C SER A 209 -4.25 0.64 -4.73
N THR A 210 -5.04 1.64 -5.11
CA THR A 210 -6.41 1.82 -4.61
C THR A 210 -7.28 0.71 -5.15
N VAL A 211 -8.08 0.06 -4.29
CA VAL A 211 -8.97 -1.04 -4.70
C VAL A 211 -10.41 -0.58 -4.58
N VAL A 212 -11.15 -0.64 -5.69
CA VAL A 212 -12.52 -0.15 -5.81
C VAL A 212 -13.46 -1.28 -6.21
N ASN A 213 -14.59 -1.37 -5.52
CA ASN A 213 -15.75 -2.15 -5.89
C ASN A 213 -16.87 -1.22 -6.36
N GLY A 214 -17.11 -1.16 -7.67
CA GLY A 214 -18.26 -0.43 -8.24
C GLY A 214 -19.26 -1.36 -8.92
N LEU A 215 -19.29 -2.64 -8.57
CA LEU A 215 -20.23 -3.62 -9.14
C LEU A 215 -21.70 -3.33 -8.78
N GLU A 216 -21.92 -2.51 -7.75
CA GLU A 216 -23.26 -2.12 -7.28
C GLU A 216 -23.70 -0.73 -7.76
N TRP A 217 -22.91 -0.10 -8.63
CA TRP A 217 -23.32 1.09 -9.35
C TRP A 217 -24.41 0.78 -10.37
N LYS A 218 -25.40 1.68 -10.52
CA LYS A 218 -26.55 1.51 -11.41
C LYS A 218 -26.47 2.40 -12.65
N GLN A 219 -26.92 1.88 -13.79
CA GLN A 219 -26.99 2.67 -15.03
C GLN A 219 -27.89 3.90 -14.86
N GLY A 220 -27.36 5.06 -15.23
CA GLY A 220 -28.01 6.36 -14.96
C GLY A 220 -27.66 6.94 -13.58
N GLY A 221 -26.80 6.28 -12.81
CA GLY A 221 -26.26 6.70 -11.52
C GLY A 221 -27.06 6.24 -10.30
N GLY A 222 -26.40 6.21 -9.14
CA GLY A 222 -26.92 5.65 -7.89
C GLY A 222 -26.37 4.26 -7.56
N GLY A 223 -26.70 3.77 -6.36
CA GLY A 223 -26.07 2.57 -5.81
C GLY A 223 -24.87 2.95 -4.94
N ARG A 224 -23.83 2.11 -4.93
CA ARG A 224 -22.62 2.32 -4.12
C ARG A 224 -21.34 1.99 -4.85
N VAL A 225 -20.30 2.77 -4.54
CA VAL A 225 -18.91 2.51 -4.94
C VAL A 225 -18.08 2.46 -3.66
N ASP A 226 -17.46 1.32 -3.39
CA ASP A 226 -16.71 1.09 -2.16
C ASP A 226 -15.20 1.02 -2.44
N ILE A 227 -14.45 1.94 -1.84
CA ILE A 227 -13.00 1.90 -1.77
C ILE A 227 -12.62 0.92 -0.66
N LEU A 228 -12.34 -0.31 -1.08
CA LEU A 228 -11.95 -1.41 -0.20
C LEU A 228 -10.52 -1.28 0.31
N ARG A 229 -9.70 -0.47 -0.35
CA ARG A 229 -8.35 -0.14 0.10
C ARG A 229 -7.91 1.20 -0.49
N PRO A 230 -7.75 2.25 0.31
CA PRO A 230 -7.02 3.44 -0.08
C PRO A 230 -5.57 3.12 -0.47
N GLY A 231 -5.09 3.75 -1.55
CA GLY A 231 -3.79 3.46 -2.14
C GLY A 231 -3.30 4.62 -3.00
N GLY A 232 -2.58 4.29 -4.06
CA GLY A 232 -1.93 5.25 -4.98
C GLY A 232 -2.83 6.17 -5.79
N LEU A 233 -4.14 6.19 -5.52
CA LEU A 233 -5.13 7.07 -6.13
C LEU A 233 -6.10 7.56 -5.05
N GLY A 234 -6.33 8.88 -4.96
CA GLY A 234 -7.18 9.49 -3.93
C GLY A 234 -8.66 9.11 -4.07
N VAL A 235 -9.40 9.17 -2.96
CA VAL A 235 -10.86 8.92 -2.97
C VAL A 235 -11.58 10.02 -3.75
N GLU A 236 -11.08 11.24 -3.67
CA GLU A 236 -11.55 12.44 -4.36
C GLU A 236 -11.49 12.25 -5.88
N GLU A 237 -10.44 11.62 -6.40
CA GLU A 237 -10.27 11.37 -7.83
C GLU A 237 -11.28 10.33 -8.34
N ILE A 238 -11.55 9.29 -7.55
CA ILE A 238 -12.59 8.30 -7.85
C ILE A 238 -13.96 8.95 -7.83
N GLN A 239 -14.28 9.72 -6.78
CA GLN A 239 -15.55 10.43 -6.66
C GLN A 239 -15.77 11.35 -7.87
N ARG A 240 -14.75 12.11 -8.27
CA ARG A 240 -14.84 13.00 -9.44
C ARG A 240 -15.27 12.25 -10.70
N ILE A 241 -14.75 11.05 -10.96
CA ILE A 241 -15.17 10.24 -12.12
C ILE A 241 -16.60 9.71 -11.93
N VAL A 242 -16.96 9.28 -10.72
CA VAL A 242 -18.32 8.82 -10.41
C VAL A 242 -19.34 9.94 -10.67
N ASP A 243 -19.12 11.14 -10.15
CA ASP A 243 -20.03 12.28 -10.31
C ASP A 243 -20.12 12.72 -11.79
N GLN A 244 -19.02 12.66 -12.54
CA GLN A 244 -19.00 12.93 -13.98
C GLN A 244 -19.89 11.93 -14.76
N VAL A 245 -19.81 10.65 -14.42
CA VAL A 245 -20.63 9.60 -15.06
C VAL A 245 -22.10 9.70 -14.63
N ASP A 246 -22.35 10.06 -13.38
CA ASP A 246 -23.70 10.23 -12.82
C ASP A 246 -24.39 11.51 -13.32
N GLY A 247 -23.60 12.49 -13.79
CA GLY A 247 -24.07 13.80 -14.26
C GLY A 247 -24.46 14.76 -13.15
N GLN A 248 -24.29 14.39 -11.88
CA GLN A 248 -24.55 15.20 -10.71
C GLN A 248 -23.80 14.65 -9.49
N GLU A 249 -23.41 15.52 -8.57
CA GLU A 249 -22.69 15.14 -7.35
C GLU A 249 -23.56 14.35 -6.37
N GLY A 250 -22.98 13.32 -5.75
CA GLY A 250 -23.58 12.62 -4.60
C GLY A 250 -24.74 11.69 -4.94
N LYS A 251 -24.96 11.38 -6.22
CA LYS A 251 -26.00 10.43 -6.65
C LYS A 251 -25.66 8.99 -6.27
N THR A 252 -24.43 8.59 -6.54
CA THR A 252 -23.85 7.33 -6.05
C THR A 252 -23.17 7.57 -4.71
N GLU A 253 -23.42 6.68 -3.73
CA GLU A 253 -22.76 6.75 -2.44
C GLU A 253 -21.31 6.24 -2.55
N ILE A 254 -20.35 7.08 -2.14
CA ILE A 254 -18.94 6.69 -2.01
C ILE A 254 -18.70 6.15 -0.61
N LEU A 255 -18.20 4.93 -0.52
CA LEU A 255 -17.85 4.26 0.71
C LEU A 255 -16.33 4.08 0.81
N VAL A 256 -15.79 4.13 2.03
CA VAL A 256 -14.46 3.63 2.36
C VAL A 256 -14.62 2.57 3.43
N HIS A 257 -14.22 1.33 3.13
CA HIS A 257 -14.45 0.16 3.99
C HIS A 257 -15.92 -0.03 4.38
N GLY A 258 -16.82 0.15 3.42
CA GLY A 258 -18.26 0.00 3.62
C GLY A 258 -18.92 1.11 4.45
N LYS A 259 -18.20 2.20 4.75
CA LYS A 259 -18.75 3.36 5.48
C LYS A 259 -18.82 4.58 4.58
N PRO A 260 -19.88 5.41 4.66
CA PRO A 260 -19.98 6.64 3.88
C PRO A 260 -18.75 7.52 4.07
N TRP A 261 -18.07 7.82 2.97
CA TRP A 261 -16.95 8.73 2.96
C TRP A 261 -17.47 10.16 2.81
N ARG A 262 -16.83 11.09 3.51
CA ARG A 262 -17.07 12.52 3.37
C ARG A 262 -15.72 13.19 3.21
N LYS A 263 -15.67 14.17 2.33
CA LYS A 263 -14.51 15.04 2.23
C LYS A 263 -14.27 15.72 3.57
N ALA A 264 -13.02 15.76 4.02
CA ALA A 264 -12.63 16.52 5.19
C ALA A 264 -12.87 18.02 4.93
N THR A 265 -14.03 18.54 5.31
CA THR A 265 -14.21 19.98 5.52
C THR A 265 -13.77 20.32 6.94
N LEU A 266 -13.19 21.51 7.14
CA LEU A 266 -12.97 22.08 8.48
C LEU A 266 -14.20 21.83 9.37
N PRO A 267 -14.01 21.46 10.65
CA PRO A 267 -15.08 20.90 11.44
C PRO A 267 -16.22 21.90 11.62
N GLU A 268 -17.37 21.64 11.01
CA GLU A 268 -18.62 22.16 11.53
C GLU A 268 -18.89 21.52 12.90
N PRO A 269 -19.42 22.26 13.88
CA PRO A 269 -19.71 21.72 15.19
C PRO A 269 -20.68 20.54 15.08
N PRO A 270 -20.54 19.50 15.92
CA PRO A 270 -21.33 18.29 15.82
C PRO A 270 -22.82 18.61 16.01
N LYS A 271 -23.63 18.37 14.97
CA LYS A 271 -25.08 18.26 15.14
C LYS A 271 -25.37 16.96 15.86
N SER A 272 -26.06 17.05 16.99
CA SER A 272 -26.49 15.91 17.79
C SER A 272 -27.34 14.95 16.95
N VAL A 273 -26.82 13.75 16.71
CA VAL A 273 -27.62 12.65 16.17
C VAL A 273 -27.70 11.58 17.25
N LEU A 274 -28.93 11.32 17.72
CA LEU A 274 -29.25 10.29 18.70
C LEU A 274 -28.90 8.89 18.15
N PRO A 275 -28.47 7.94 19.00
CA PRO A 275 -28.17 6.59 18.56
C PRO A 275 -29.46 5.77 18.44
N LEU A 276 -29.62 5.06 17.32
CA LEU A 276 -30.56 3.94 17.22
C LEU A 276 -29.75 2.63 17.10
N GLY A 277 -29.91 1.73 18.07
CA GLY A 277 -29.39 0.36 18.05
C GLY A 277 -30.04 -0.48 16.95
N THR A 278 -29.47 -1.60 16.51
CA THR A 278 -29.19 -2.80 17.34
C THR A 278 -28.22 -3.76 16.62
N LEU A 279 -27.59 -4.63 17.43
CA LEU A 279 -26.72 -5.74 17.07
C LEU A 279 -27.29 -6.61 15.93
N ALA A 280 -26.52 -6.78 14.86
CA ALA A 280 -26.60 -7.93 13.99
C ALA A 280 -25.24 -8.66 14.04
N ASP A 281 -25.29 -9.96 14.32
CA ASP A 281 -24.13 -10.83 14.44
C ASP A 281 -23.21 -10.72 13.21
N LYS A 282 -21.93 -10.42 13.45
CA LYS A 282 -20.90 -10.33 12.42
C LYS A 282 -20.64 -11.73 11.86
N ILE A 283 -21.28 -12.06 10.74
CA ILE A 283 -20.75 -13.09 9.84
C ILE A 283 -19.41 -12.56 9.31
N VAL A 284 -18.30 -13.12 9.79
CA VAL A 284 -16.94 -12.77 9.34
C VAL A 284 -16.73 -13.42 7.97
N LEU A 285 -17.08 -12.69 6.90
CA LEU A 285 -16.75 -13.08 5.53
C LEU A 285 -15.22 -13.03 5.33
N PRO A 286 -14.64 -13.92 4.51
CA PRO A 286 -13.24 -13.82 4.13
C PRO A 286 -12.94 -12.49 3.43
N PRO A 287 -11.73 -11.92 3.58
CA PRO A 287 -11.41 -10.62 3.02
C PRO A 287 -11.50 -10.66 1.50
N SER A 288 -12.19 -9.69 0.90
CA SER A 288 -12.30 -9.56 -0.55
C SER A 288 -11.04 -8.98 -1.21
N THR A 289 -10.13 -8.37 -0.43
CA THR A 289 -8.91 -7.71 -0.93
C THR A 289 -7.69 -7.87 0.00
N PRO A 290 -6.44 -7.77 -0.53
CA PRO A 290 -5.24 -7.74 0.28
C PRO A 290 -5.17 -6.56 1.25
N GLY A 291 -4.74 -6.84 2.49
CA GLY A 291 -4.37 -5.81 3.46
C GLY A 291 -5.46 -5.47 4.50
N MET A 292 -6.53 -6.27 4.57
CA MET A 292 -7.71 -6.00 5.40
C MET A 292 -7.74 -6.71 6.77
N LYS A 293 -7.03 -7.84 6.95
CA LYS A 293 -7.28 -8.76 8.09
C LYS A 293 -6.07 -9.02 9.01
N TYR A 294 -4.84 -8.88 8.53
CA TYR A 294 -3.64 -9.34 9.25
C TYR A 294 -2.66 -8.19 9.60
N ARG A 295 -1.65 -8.47 10.44
CA ARG A 295 -0.51 -7.57 10.64
C ARG A 295 0.10 -7.27 9.27
N HIS A 296 0.15 -5.99 8.89
CA HIS A 296 0.63 -5.55 7.59
C HIS A 296 1.50 -4.30 7.76
N TYR A 297 2.56 -4.21 6.95
CA TYR A 297 3.41 -3.02 6.82
C TYR A 297 4.30 -2.68 8.03
N SER A 298 4.49 -3.63 8.94
CA SER A 298 5.19 -3.40 10.20
C SER A 298 6.66 -3.83 10.08
N PRO A 299 7.63 -2.92 10.33
CA PRO A 299 9.02 -3.30 10.49
C PRO A 299 9.20 -4.23 11.72
N ARG A 300 10.42 -4.75 11.91
CA ARG A 300 10.83 -5.58 13.06
C ARG A 300 10.89 -4.78 14.35
N VAL A 301 11.12 -3.47 14.24
CA VAL A 301 11.17 -2.54 15.37
C VAL A 301 9.78 -1.94 15.65
N PRO A 302 9.47 -1.57 16.90
CA PRO A 302 8.24 -0.87 17.23
C PRO A 302 8.12 0.45 16.45
N VAL A 303 6.90 0.74 16.01
CA VAL A 303 6.53 1.96 15.31
C VAL A 303 5.60 2.78 16.18
N PHE A 304 5.90 4.07 16.30
CA PHE A 304 5.09 5.04 17.02
C PHE A 304 4.58 6.09 16.03
N LEU A 305 3.30 6.45 16.13
CA LEU A 305 2.71 7.54 15.36
C LEU A 305 2.64 8.80 16.22
N VAL A 306 3.11 9.91 15.69
CA VAL A 306 2.95 11.24 16.28
C VAL A 306 1.98 12.06 15.42
N LYS A 307 0.98 12.65 16.07
CA LYS A 307 -0.02 13.55 15.47
C LYS A 307 0.25 14.98 15.96
N PRO A 308 0.93 15.84 15.18
CA PRO A 308 1.24 17.20 15.62
C PRO A 308 0.01 18.13 15.60
N SER A 309 -0.05 19.09 16.52
CA SER A 309 -1.21 19.96 16.78
C SER A 309 -1.62 20.87 15.63
N ASN A 310 -0.67 21.28 14.78
CA ASN A 310 -0.91 22.09 13.59
C ASN A 310 -1.64 21.32 12.46
N THR A 311 -1.66 19.97 12.52
CA THR A 311 -2.36 19.11 11.55
C THR A 311 -3.56 18.41 12.19
N PHE A 312 -3.42 17.98 13.45
CA PHE A 312 -4.44 17.24 14.17
C PHE A 312 -4.94 18.05 15.36
N PRO A 313 -6.25 18.35 15.42
CA PRO A 313 -6.81 19.09 16.55
C PRO A 313 -6.60 18.33 17.86
N ARG A 314 -6.47 19.08 18.97
CA ARG A 314 -6.30 18.49 20.30
C ARG A 314 -7.46 17.54 20.61
N PRO A 315 -7.19 16.27 20.99
CA PRO A 315 -8.25 15.34 21.33
C PRO A 315 -8.97 15.77 22.62
N SER A 316 -10.30 15.61 22.66
CA SER A 316 -11.14 16.12 23.75
C SER A 316 -10.86 15.51 25.12
N GLY A 317 -10.25 14.31 25.19
CA GLY A 317 -9.87 13.65 26.44
C GLY A 317 -8.48 14.00 26.96
N VAL A 318 -7.74 14.92 26.33
CA VAL A 318 -6.39 15.31 26.72
C VAL A 318 -6.44 16.55 27.62
N SER A 319 -6.30 16.35 28.94
CA SER A 319 -6.22 17.44 29.94
C SER A 319 -5.13 18.46 29.55
N THR A 320 -5.36 19.74 29.84
CA THR A 320 -4.41 20.85 29.64
C THR A 320 -3.09 20.62 30.36
N GLU A 321 -3.12 19.90 31.48
CA GLU A 321 -1.94 19.55 32.28
C GLU A 321 -1.12 18.38 31.70
N THR A 322 -1.65 17.68 30.69
CA THR A 322 -0.95 16.51 30.14
C THR A 322 0.24 16.95 29.30
N PRO A 323 1.47 16.52 29.63
CA PRO A 323 2.65 16.93 28.88
C PRO A 323 2.55 16.43 27.43
N SER A 324 2.52 17.38 26.50
CA SER A 324 2.33 17.14 25.06
C SER A 324 3.47 17.71 24.22
N HIS A 325 4.49 18.28 24.85
CA HIS A 325 5.67 18.80 24.18
C HIS A 325 6.49 17.68 23.50
N PRO A 326 7.10 17.90 22.31
CA PRO A 326 7.82 16.87 21.56
C PRO A 326 8.86 16.09 22.38
N LEU A 327 9.62 16.79 23.24
CA LEU A 327 10.59 16.13 24.13
C LEU A 327 9.98 15.12 25.08
N PHE A 328 8.86 15.48 25.70
CA PHE A 328 8.24 14.60 26.68
C PHE A 328 7.73 13.34 26.00
N VAL A 329 7.13 13.49 24.81
CA VAL A 329 6.70 12.35 24.00
C VAL A 329 7.89 11.49 23.58
N LEU A 330 9.02 12.08 23.18
CA LEU A 330 10.23 11.31 22.90
C LEU A 330 10.76 10.57 24.14
N GLN A 331 10.74 11.20 25.32
CA GLN A 331 11.16 10.55 26.58
C GLN A 331 10.24 9.37 26.93
N GLN A 332 8.92 9.53 26.80
CA GLN A 332 7.94 8.46 26.99
C GLN A 332 8.17 7.30 26.02
N ILE A 333 8.40 7.59 24.75
CA ILE A 333 8.74 6.58 23.73
C ILE A 333 10.05 5.89 24.09
N ALA A 334 11.09 6.65 24.44
CA ALA A 334 12.39 6.12 24.82
C ALA A 334 12.29 5.19 26.04
N GLN A 335 11.46 5.49 27.03
CA GLN A 335 11.22 4.62 28.20
C GLN A 335 10.58 3.27 27.81
N ARG A 336 9.80 3.21 26.73
CA ARG A 336 9.15 1.98 26.23
C ARG A 336 10.06 1.10 25.37
N ILE A 337 11.25 1.58 25.00
CA ILE A 337 12.18 0.90 24.09
C ILE A 337 13.34 0.30 24.88
N SER A 338 13.70 -0.94 24.56
CA SER A 338 14.94 -1.58 25.04
C SER A 338 16.09 -1.30 24.06
N PRO A 339 17.23 -0.78 24.51
CA PRO A 339 18.36 -0.49 23.61
C PRO A 339 18.98 -1.78 23.09
N LYS A 340 19.36 -1.81 21.81
CA LYS A 340 20.21 -2.89 21.25
C LYS A 340 21.71 -2.66 21.48
N GLY A 341 22.12 -1.42 21.78
CA GLY A 341 23.51 -1.03 21.99
C GLY A 341 23.71 -0.07 23.17
N ALA A 342 24.85 0.62 23.21
CA ALA A 342 25.19 1.52 24.32
C ALA A 342 24.26 2.74 24.45
N LYS A 343 23.68 3.21 23.34
CA LYS A 343 22.72 4.32 23.27
C LYS A 343 21.47 3.87 22.50
N LYS A 344 20.28 4.30 22.94
CA LYS A 344 19.03 4.09 22.20
C LYS A 344 19.07 4.85 20.88
N ARG A 345 18.69 4.21 19.79
CA ARG A 345 18.62 4.79 18.44
C ARG A 345 17.17 4.85 17.99
N VAL A 346 16.67 6.03 17.67
CA VAL A 346 15.28 6.23 17.24
C VAL A 346 15.28 6.86 15.85
N GLY A 347 14.72 6.14 14.90
CA GLY A 347 14.48 6.64 13.55
C GLY A 347 13.27 7.55 13.54
N ILE A 348 13.30 8.63 12.76
CA ILE A 348 12.18 9.56 12.64
C ILE A 348 11.85 9.77 11.19
N LEU A 349 10.67 9.32 10.77
CA LEU A 349 10.07 9.67 9.50
C LEU A 349 9.25 10.95 9.69
N HIS A 350 9.69 12.05 9.09
CA HIS A 350 9.12 13.38 9.30
C HIS A 350 8.85 14.09 7.98
N PHE A 351 7.97 15.10 8.00
CA PHE A 351 7.78 16.00 6.86
C PHE A 351 8.86 17.08 6.85
N GLU A 352 9.21 17.57 5.66
CA GLU A 352 10.17 18.67 5.52
C GLU A 352 9.65 19.93 6.22
N ASP A 353 10.56 20.62 6.91
CA ASP A 353 10.28 21.85 7.67
C ASP A 353 9.18 21.72 8.76
N SER A 354 8.86 20.49 9.19
CA SER A 354 7.84 20.31 10.22
C SER A 354 8.28 20.90 11.56
N LEU A 355 7.33 21.54 12.25
CA LEU A 355 7.59 22.09 13.59
C LEU A 355 8.00 20.98 14.56
N PHE A 356 7.43 19.78 14.38
CA PHE A 356 7.77 18.60 15.19
C PHE A 356 9.26 18.26 15.11
N ILE A 357 9.80 18.06 13.90
CA ILE A 357 11.22 17.68 13.76
C ILE A 357 12.14 18.82 14.19
N THR A 358 11.78 20.06 13.88
CA THR A 358 12.59 21.25 14.21
C THR A 358 12.73 21.43 15.72
N GLN A 359 11.62 21.33 16.46
CA GLN A 359 11.63 21.37 17.92
C GLN A 359 12.38 20.16 18.48
N LEU A 360 12.14 18.97 17.92
CA LEU A 360 12.81 17.78 18.43
C LEU A 360 14.33 17.91 18.27
N LEU A 361 14.83 18.24 17.08
CA LEU A 361 16.26 18.41 16.71
C LEU A 361 17.02 19.50 17.46
N SER A 362 16.35 20.46 18.11
CA SER A 362 17.04 21.52 18.85
C SER A 362 17.40 21.17 20.30
N LEU A 363 16.99 19.99 20.80
CA LEU A 363 16.98 19.73 22.25
C LEU A 363 18.03 18.70 22.73
N PRO A 364 18.55 18.79 23.98
CA PRO A 364 19.51 17.83 24.52
C PRO A 364 18.89 16.43 24.68
N ARG A 365 19.61 15.37 24.27
CA ARG A 365 19.04 14.01 24.21
C ARG A 365 20.01 12.89 24.59
N ASP A 366 19.49 11.98 25.42
CA ASP A 366 20.11 10.70 25.77
C ASP A 366 19.85 9.61 24.71
N VAL A 367 19.19 9.96 23.61
CA VAL A 367 18.84 9.08 22.47
C VAL A 367 19.50 9.61 21.21
N GLU A 368 20.05 8.73 20.37
CA GLU A 368 20.50 9.05 19.01
C GLU A 368 19.27 9.11 18.10
N LEU A 369 19.06 10.24 17.42
CA LEU A 369 17.96 10.39 16.47
C LEU A 369 18.47 10.31 15.04
N ILE A 370 17.74 9.57 14.21
CA ILE A 370 18.09 9.36 12.80
C ILE A 370 16.91 9.86 11.95
N PRO A 371 16.91 11.15 11.54
CA PRO A 371 15.83 11.71 10.74
C PRO A 371 15.91 11.21 9.30
N VAL A 372 14.75 10.90 8.73
CA VAL A 372 14.54 10.53 7.33
C VAL A 372 13.33 11.30 6.81
N SER A 373 13.54 12.14 5.80
CA SER A 373 12.50 12.98 5.21
C SER A 373 11.48 12.17 4.40
N LEU A 374 10.20 12.37 4.68
CA LEU A 374 9.05 11.95 3.87
C LEU A 374 8.74 12.94 2.74
N GLY A 375 9.49 14.05 2.63
CA GLY A 375 9.23 15.13 1.68
C GLY A 375 8.18 16.13 2.19
N PRO A 376 7.75 17.05 1.32
CA PRO A 376 6.86 18.16 1.70
C PRO A 376 5.36 17.83 1.61
N SER A 377 4.97 16.64 1.14
CA SER A 377 3.56 16.32 0.84
C SER A 377 3.18 14.87 1.15
N ALA A 378 1.88 14.60 1.24
CA ALA A 378 1.37 13.23 1.39
C ALA A 378 1.78 12.32 0.22
N ALA A 379 1.94 12.85 -0.98
CA ALA A 379 2.37 12.08 -2.15
C ALA A 379 3.84 11.63 -2.04
N THR A 380 4.73 12.54 -1.62
CA THR A 380 6.13 12.17 -1.35
C THR A 380 6.23 11.25 -0.13
N ALA A 381 5.37 11.43 0.87
CA ALA A 381 5.32 10.54 2.02
C ALA A 381 4.90 9.13 1.61
N ALA A 382 3.89 8.98 0.75
CA ALA A 382 3.51 7.71 0.16
C ALA A 382 4.67 7.04 -0.57
N GLN A 383 5.42 7.80 -1.37
CA GLN A 383 6.58 7.31 -2.11
C GLN A 383 7.69 6.78 -1.18
N ARG A 384 7.95 7.50 -0.07
CA ARG A 384 9.12 7.28 0.78
C ARG A 384 8.84 6.44 2.03
N LEU A 385 7.58 6.24 2.42
CA LEU A 385 7.20 5.61 3.70
C LEU A 385 7.87 4.25 3.91
N PHE A 386 7.68 3.30 2.99
CA PHE A 386 8.23 1.96 3.15
C PHE A 386 9.75 1.91 3.00
N ALA A 387 10.30 2.65 2.04
CA ALA A 387 11.75 2.76 1.87
C ALA A 387 12.42 3.34 3.12
N GLY A 388 11.81 4.37 3.71
CA GLY A 388 12.28 5.00 4.94
C GLY A 388 12.25 4.03 6.13
N MET A 389 11.15 3.30 6.31
CA MET A 389 11.08 2.26 7.35
C MET A 389 12.15 1.19 7.18
N LEU A 390 12.32 0.65 5.97
CA LEU A 390 13.31 -0.40 5.70
C LEU A 390 14.75 0.12 5.83
N THR A 391 15.01 1.35 5.39
CA THR A 391 16.33 2.01 5.56
C THR A 391 16.68 2.13 7.03
N LEU A 392 15.74 2.59 7.87
CA LEU A 392 15.94 2.73 9.31
C LEU A 392 16.26 1.39 10.00
N GLU A 393 15.79 0.26 9.47
CA GLU A 393 16.15 -1.08 9.98
C GLU A 393 17.58 -1.51 9.63
N SER A 394 18.21 -0.90 8.62
CA SER A 394 19.53 -1.28 8.13
C SER A 394 20.62 -0.22 8.38
N VAL A 395 20.28 0.96 8.95
CA VAL A 395 21.26 2.03 9.22
C VAL A 395 22.42 1.51 10.08
N PRO A 396 23.67 1.56 9.59
CA PRO A 396 24.84 1.09 10.34
C PRO A 396 24.97 1.73 11.72
N SER A 397 25.49 0.99 12.70
CA SER A 397 25.86 1.54 14.00
C SER A 397 27.32 2.00 13.94
N PRO A 398 27.66 3.22 14.40
CA PRO A 398 29.05 3.69 14.42
C PRO A 398 29.96 2.89 15.38
N SER A 399 29.40 2.12 16.32
CA SER A 399 30.14 1.35 17.33
C SER A 399 30.19 -0.16 17.09
N SER A 400 29.55 -0.68 16.04
CA SER A 400 29.53 -2.13 15.79
C SER A 400 30.82 -2.58 15.11
N ALA A 401 31.59 -3.45 15.78
CA ALA A 401 32.49 -4.38 15.10
C ALA A 401 31.69 -5.18 14.05
N SER A 402 32.35 -5.64 13.00
CA SER A 402 31.83 -6.08 11.68
C SER A 402 30.65 -7.06 11.61
N ASP A 403 30.08 -7.53 12.73
CA ASP A 403 29.02 -8.55 12.79
C ASP A 403 27.75 -8.16 13.59
N GLU A 404 27.67 -6.96 14.19
CA GLU A 404 26.41 -6.51 14.82
C GLU A 404 25.45 -5.94 13.77
N LYS A 405 24.27 -6.57 13.62
CA LYS A 405 23.18 -6.08 12.76
C LYS A 405 22.81 -4.66 13.19
N GLY A 406 23.10 -3.68 12.33
CA GLY A 406 22.70 -2.29 12.50
C GLY A 406 21.18 -2.08 12.56
N GLY A 407 20.77 -0.82 12.50
CA GLY A 407 19.39 -0.36 12.53
C GLY A 407 19.03 0.43 13.79
N VAL A 408 17.81 0.96 13.81
CA VAL A 408 17.24 1.64 14.97
C VAL A 408 16.59 0.67 15.96
N ASP A 409 16.28 1.16 17.15
CA ASP A 409 15.53 0.43 18.18
C ASP A 409 14.02 0.68 18.06
N ALA A 410 13.62 1.81 17.49
CA ALA A 410 12.24 2.16 17.18
C ALA A 410 12.15 3.19 16.06
N ILE A 411 10.96 3.31 15.47
CA ILE A 411 10.65 4.32 14.46
C ILE A 411 9.50 5.19 14.94
N ILE A 412 9.68 6.50 14.91
CA ILE A 412 8.61 7.48 15.06
C ILE A 412 8.21 7.95 13.67
N ILE A 413 6.91 7.99 13.38
CA ILE A 413 6.37 8.50 12.13
C ILE A 413 5.47 9.68 12.44
N GLU A 414 5.78 10.83 11.84
CA GLU A 414 4.91 12.00 11.84
C GLU A 414 3.70 11.74 10.93
N GLY A 415 2.49 11.98 11.45
CA GLY A 415 1.25 11.84 10.69
C GLY A 415 0.94 13.04 9.79
N CYS A 416 0.10 12.84 8.79
CA CYS A 416 -0.40 13.87 7.89
C CYS A 416 -1.94 13.88 7.83
N SER A 417 -2.50 14.89 7.17
CA SER A 417 -3.94 14.91 6.83
C SER A 417 -4.32 13.68 6.00
N ASP A 418 -5.61 13.36 5.97
CA ASP A 418 -6.17 12.27 5.17
C ASP A 418 -6.49 12.68 3.72
N GLU A 419 -6.19 13.92 3.32
CA GLU A 419 -6.44 14.40 1.97
C GLU A 419 -5.58 13.68 0.91
N GLY A 420 -6.20 13.30 -0.21
CA GLY A 420 -5.53 12.64 -1.32
C GLY A 420 -4.83 11.33 -0.90
N LEU A 421 -3.51 11.23 -1.09
CA LEU A 421 -2.74 10.05 -0.68
C LEU A 421 -2.50 9.97 0.84
N GLY A 422 -2.85 11.02 1.58
CA GLY A 422 -2.73 11.07 3.03
C GLY A 422 -3.53 9.97 3.72
N LEU A 423 -4.74 9.67 3.24
CA LEU A 423 -5.55 8.54 3.73
C LEU A 423 -4.81 7.21 3.58
N ALA A 424 -4.19 6.97 2.42
CA ALA A 424 -3.45 5.74 2.17
C ALA A 424 -2.23 5.64 3.11
N VAL A 425 -1.45 6.71 3.24
CA VAL A 425 -0.29 6.80 4.16
C VAL A 425 -0.72 6.51 5.59
N MET A 426 -1.72 7.22 6.09
CA MET A 426 -2.19 7.07 7.47
C MET A 426 -2.76 5.69 7.76
N GLU A 427 -3.40 5.02 6.79
CA GLU A 427 -3.78 3.62 6.94
C GLU A 427 -2.59 2.68 7.07
N ARG A 428 -1.53 2.88 6.27
CA ARG A 428 -0.31 2.05 6.35
C ARG A 428 0.39 2.25 7.68
N VAL A 429 0.51 3.51 8.11
CA VAL A 429 1.11 3.86 9.40
C VAL A 429 0.29 3.28 10.55
N GLY A 430 -1.04 3.43 10.54
CA GLY A 430 -1.91 2.85 11.56
C GLY A 430 -1.77 1.33 11.70
N LYS A 431 -1.69 0.61 10.57
CA LYS A 431 -1.44 -0.84 10.55
C LYS A 431 -0.04 -1.21 11.04
N ALA A 432 0.99 -0.40 10.74
CA ALA A 432 2.35 -0.62 11.21
C ALA A 432 2.49 -0.42 12.73
N VAL A 433 1.84 0.62 13.28
CA VAL A 433 1.81 0.98 14.71
C VAL A 433 1.16 -0.12 15.55
N GLY A 434 0.04 -0.68 15.07
CA GLY A 434 -0.65 -1.82 15.71
C GLY A 434 0.09 -3.17 15.60
N GLY A 435 1.21 -3.22 14.88
CA GLY A 435 1.99 -4.45 14.66
C GLY A 435 3.13 -4.67 15.66
N GLY A 436 3.44 -3.74 16.56
CA GLY A 436 4.50 -3.86 17.57
C GLY A 436 4.03 -4.68 18.77
N GLY A 437 4.72 -5.79 19.08
CA GLY A 437 4.28 -6.76 20.09
C GLY A 437 4.10 -6.19 21.50
N VAL A 438 2.88 -6.27 22.01
CA VAL A 438 2.37 -6.89 23.26
C VAL A 438 0.84 -6.94 23.11
N LEU A 439 0.19 -7.98 23.66
CA LEU A 439 -1.26 -8.28 23.62
C LEU A 439 -2.19 -7.05 23.74
N GLY A 440 -3.31 -7.10 23.01
CA GLY A 440 -4.54 -6.40 23.36
C GLY A 440 -5.40 -6.01 22.16
N ASP A 441 -6.68 -6.36 22.20
CA ASP A 441 -7.71 -5.99 21.22
C ASP A 441 -7.62 -4.53 20.75
N VAL A 442 -7.84 -4.32 19.44
CA VAL A 442 -8.10 -3.00 18.87
C VAL A 442 -9.46 -2.52 19.38
N ALA A 443 -9.48 -1.97 20.59
CA ALA A 443 -10.57 -1.15 21.06
C ALA A 443 -10.71 0.07 20.15
N LYS A 444 -11.96 0.53 19.98
CA LYS A 444 -12.29 1.77 19.27
C LYS A 444 -11.44 2.92 19.84
N ASP A 445 -11.08 3.84 18.96
CA ASP A 445 -10.46 5.12 19.31
C ASP A 445 -11.48 5.93 20.12
N ASP A 446 -11.46 5.72 21.44
CA ASP A 446 -12.41 6.34 22.37
C ASP A 446 -11.95 7.74 22.83
N GLY A 447 -10.90 8.32 22.23
CA GLY A 447 -10.48 9.70 22.46
C GLY A 447 -10.17 10.07 23.92
N LYS A 448 -9.90 9.08 24.79
CA LYS A 448 -9.93 9.23 26.25
C LYS A 448 -8.58 9.27 26.97
N VAL A 449 -7.43 9.20 26.30
CA VAL A 449 -6.10 9.23 26.99
C VAL A 449 -5.01 9.82 26.09
N VAL A 450 -4.05 10.57 26.65
CA VAL A 450 -2.74 10.79 26.01
C VAL A 450 -1.98 9.46 26.00
N GLY A 451 -2.05 8.76 24.87
CA GLY A 451 -1.31 7.52 24.65
C GLY A 451 -1.98 6.26 25.18
N SER A 452 -3.16 5.91 24.64
CA SER A 452 -3.53 4.49 24.54
C SER A 452 -2.79 3.88 23.34
N GLY A 453 -1.87 2.94 23.59
CA GLY A 453 -1.07 2.29 22.55
C GLY A 453 0.15 3.09 22.08
N ASN A 454 0.57 2.86 20.82
CA ASN A 454 1.78 3.42 20.21
C ASN A 454 1.51 4.74 19.43
N THR A 455 0.44 5.48 19.77
CA THR A 455 0.06 6.74 19.11
C THR A 455 0.08 7.89 20.10
N PHE A 456 0.66 9.03 19.70
CA PHE A 456 0.80 10.23 20.51
C PHE A 456 0.27 11.46 19.78
N TRP A 457 -0.38 12.37 20.51
CA TRP A 457 -0.61 13.73 20.05
C TRP A 457 0.47 14.64 20.63
N VAL A 458 1.00 15.55 19.82
CA VAL A 458 2.10 16.44 20.21
C VAL A 458 1.71 17.88 19.95
N ASP A 459 1.84 18.72 20.97
CA ASP A 459 1.68 20.17 20.83
C ASP A 459 2.97 20.76 20.27
N VAL A 460 2.91 21.24 19.03
CA VAL A 460 4.01 21.92 18.34
C VAL A 460 3.82 23.43 18.29
N GLY A 461 2.78 23.97 18.95
CA GLY A 461 2.39 25.38 18.88
C GLY A 461 1.66 25.76 17.58
N GLU A 462 1.16 26.99 17.54
CA GLU A 462 0.65 27.62 16.31
C GLU A 462 1.80 28.39 15.64
N THR A 463 1.87 28.36 14.31
CA THR A 463 2.76 29.22 13.51
C THR A 463 2.42 30.69 13.66
#